data_AF-U5EHR7-F1
#
_entry.id   AF-U5EHR7-F1
#
_cell.length_a   1.000
_cell.length_b   1.000
_cell.length_c   1.000
_cell.angle_alpha   90.00
_cell.angle_beta   90.00
_cell.angle_gamma   90.00
#
_symmetry.space_group_name_H-M   'P 1'
#
loop_
_entity.id
_entity.type
_entity.pdbx_description
1 polymer ?
#
loop_
_entity_poly.entity_id
_entity_poly.type
_entity_poly.pdbx_seq_one_letter_code
_entity_poly.pdbx_strand_id
1 'polypeptide(L)'
;ILRNRGTKETLKIVRQLDAFPKVQEECVEKSKIGGTLSIISRILIVYLIYTEVKYYLDSRLIFQFQPDTDLHAKLKINIDLTIAMPCRTVGADILDSTNQNVFSFGVLQEEDTWFELCSNQKLHFEYVQHLNVYLREEYHSVAEVLYKGDQVLSNQNSLPPCTDNRARPYDACRIHGSLTLNKVAGNFHITAGKSIHFKSGHLHIANIFGENSSNFSHRIHRLSFGEHTAGIVQPLEGDEKIFKDENTMMLYFIEVVPTDVQTLMTSSKTYQYSVRENVRIIDHDSGSHGIPGLYFKYDVSALKVLVKQDRDSVIQFCVRLCSIIAGIVVISGCINTFVQFIIQNLIKLIAPQTYQQKENYLKLQQQQKHQEIPVNVPLFCKN
;
A
#
# COMPACT_ATOMS: atom_id res chain seq x y z
N ILE A 1 -41.73 27.80 33.04
CA ILE A 1 -40.50 28.11 33.80
C ILE A 1 -39.51 26.97 33.58
N LEU A 2 -38.61 27.07 32.59
CA LEU A 2 -37.50 26.13 32.43
C LEU A 2 -36.25 26.96 32.15
N ARG A 3 -35.56 27.30 33.25
CA ARG A 3 -34.41 28.21 33.29
C ARG A 3 -33.14 27.39 33.16
N ASN A 4 -32.46 27.61 32.03
CA ASN A 4 -31.14 27.17 31.65
C ASN A 4 -30.14 27.22 32.84
N ARG A 5 -29.83 26.06 33.45
CA ARG A 5 -29.00 25.95 34.68
C ARG A 5 -27.63 25.30 34.44
N GLY A 6 -27.39 24.70 33.28
CA GLY A 6 -26.14 23.99 32.95
C GLY A 6 -24.96 24.88 32.54
N THR A 7 -25.20 26.07 31.99
CA THR A 7 -24.14 26.99 31.54
C THR A 7 -23.35 27.63 32.69
N LYS A 8 -23.90 27.69 33.91
CA LYS A 8 -23.24 28.36 35.05
C LYS A 8 -22.12 27.55 35.68
N GLU A 9 -22.19 26.21 35.62
CA GLU A 9 -21.18 25.32 36.16
C GLU A 9 -19.93 25.30 35.27
N THR A 10 -20.11 25.17 33.96
CA THR A 10 -19.01 25.19 32.98
C THR A 10 -18.29 26.54 32.96
N LEU A 11 -19.02 27.65 33.10
CA LEU A 11 -18.44 29.00 33.24
C LEU A 11 -17.56 29.20 34.47
N LYS A 12 -17.82 28.46 35.57
CA LYS A 12 -16.99 28.52 36.79
C LYS A 12 -15.70 27.74 36.63
N ILE A 13 -15.75 26.56 36.00
CA ILE A 13 -14.57 25.73 35.73
C ILE A 13 -13.63 26.46 34.77
N VAL A 14 -14.17 27.09 33.71
CA VAL A 14 -13.37 27.89 32.76
C VAL A 14 -12.73 29.11 33.44
N ARG A 15 -13.39 29.72 34.45
CA ARG A 15 -12.81 30.82 35.24
C ARG A 15 -11.70 30.39 36.20
N GLN A 16 -11.67 29.13 36.62
CA GLN A 16 -10.63 28.61 37.53
C GLN A 16 -9.36 28.15 36.79
N LEU A 17 -9.47 27.87 35.49
CA LEU A 17 -8.34 27.53 34.61
C LEU A 17 -7.66 28.76 33.96
N ASP A 18 -8.17 29.96 34.25
CA ASP A 18 -7.66 31.22 33.70
C ASP A 18 -6.47 31.71 34.54
N ALA A 19 -5.25 31.32 34.15
CA ALA A 19 -4.00 31.58 34.88
C ALA A 19 -3.44 33.00 34.69
N PHE A 20 -4.15 33.87 33.95
CA PHE A 20 -3.68 35.22 33.62
C PHE A 20 -4.43 36.30 34.41
N PRO A 21 -3.72 37.29 34.99
CA PRO A 21 -4.37 38.42 35.65
C PRO A 21 -5.21 39.19 34.63
N LYS A 22 -6.49 39.41 34.93
CA LYS A 22 -7.40 40.13 34.04
C LYS A 22 -6.97 41.59 33.94
N VAL A 23 -6.60 41.99 32.74
CA VAL A 23 -6.30 43.38 32.40
C VAL A 23 -7.55 44.23 32.64
N GLN A 24 -7.37 45.40 33.27
CA GLN A 24 -8.46 46.35 33.54
C GLN A 24 -9.20 46.70 32.24
N GLU A 25 -10.54 46.74 32.28
CA GLU A 25 -11.39 46.89 31.09
C GLU A 25 -11.11 48.18 30.30
N GLU A 26 -10.50 49.18 30.94
CA GLU A 26 -10.09 50.45 30.37
C GLU A 26 -8.89 50.33 29.40
N CYS A 27 -8.01 49.33 29.54
CA CYS A 27 -6.89 49.10 28.59
C CYS A 27 -7.29 48.18 27.41
N VAL A 28 -8.57 47.78 27.27
CA VAL A 28 -9.04 46.85 26.21
C VAL A 28 -9.93 47.55 25.17
N GLU A 29 -9.40 47.83 23.98
CA GLU A 29 -10.21 48.32 22.86
C GLU A 29 -11.07 47.19 22.25
N LYS A 30 -12.36 47.17 22.59
CA LYS A 30 -13.32 46.19 22.08
C LYS A 30 -13.78 46.58 20.66
N SER A 31 -13.13 46.02 19.62
CA SER A 31 -13.58 46.15 18.22
C SER A 31 -14.49 44.98 17.82
N LYS A 32 -15.71 45.28 17.33
CA LYS A 32 -16.64 44.25 16.81
C LYS A 32 -16.04 43.44 15.66
N ILE A 33 -15.22 44.09 14.82
CA ILE A 33 -14.55 43.50 13.65
C ILE A 33 -13.36 42.62 14.10
N GLY A 34 -12.61 43.06 15.11
CA GLY A 34 -11.51 42.27 15.68
C GLY A 34 -12.01 40.99 16.36
N GLY A 35 -13.16 41.06 17.02
CA GLY A 35 -13.80 39.89 17.65
C GLY A 35 -14.22 38.81 16.66
N THR A 36 -14.85 39.19 15.53
CA THR A 36 -15.25 38.23 14.50
C THR A 36 -14.04 37.62 13.80
N LEU A 37 -13.01 38.42 13.51
CA LEU A 37 -11.77 37.93 12.91
C LEU A 37 -11.05 36.92 13.81
N SER A 38 -11.04 37.15 15.12
CA SER A 38 -10.43 36.24 16.10
C SER A 38 -11.16 34.88 16.20
N ILE A 39 -12.49 34.88 16.05
CA ILE A 39 -13.26 33.62 16.02
C ILE A 39 -12.92 32.83 14.76
N ILE A 40 -12.88 33.49 13.60
CA ILE A 40 -12.54 32.85 12.32
C ILE A 40 -11.11 32.31 12.37
N SER A 41 -10.15 33.08 12.88
CA SER A 41 -8.75 32.63 12.96
C SER A 41 -8.57 31.45 13.90
N ARG A 42 -9.29 31.38 15.03
CA ARG A 42 -9.29 30.20 15.92
C ARG A 42 -9.83 28.95 15.23
N ILE A 43 -10.93 29.06 14.49
CA ILE A 43 -11.49 27.94 13.73
C ILE A 43 -10.49 27.45 12.68
N LEU A 44 -9.84 28.39 11.98
CA LEU A 44 -8.84 28.09 10.97
C LEU A 44 -7.58 27.43 11.56
N ILE A 45 -7.12 27.86 12.75
CA ILE A 45 -6.02 27.21 13.48
C ILE A 45 -6.39 25.76 13.80
N VAL A 46 -7.57 25.52 14.37
CA VAL A 46 -8.01 24.15 14.72
C VAL A 46 -8.09 23.26 13.49
N TYR A 47 -8.64 23.77 12.38
CA TYR A 47 -8.71 23.04 11.12
C TYR A 47 -7.31 22.68 10.59
N LEU A 48 -6.39 23.64 10.55
CA LEU A 48 -5.04 23.40 10.03
C LEU A 48 -4.23 22.46 10.92
N ILE A 49 -4.34 22.58 12.25
CA ILE A 49 -3.75 21.63 13.19
C ILE A 49 -4.31 20.23 12.95
N TYR A 50 -5.63 20.10 12.77
CA TYR A 50 -6.24 18.80 12.48
C TYR A 50 -5.71 18.20 11.18
N THR A 51 -5.62 18.98 10.10
CA THR A 51 -5.05 18.49 8.84
C THR A 51 -3.59 18.13 8.95
N GLU A 52 -2.82 18.88 9.74
CA GLU A 52 -1.40 18.67 9.97
C GLU A 52 -1.14 17.41 10.82
N VAL A 53 -1.94 17.19 11.86
CA VAL A 53 -1.93 15.95 12.66
C VAL A 53 -2.30 14.76 11.78
N LYS A 54 -3.34 14.88 10.95
CA LYS A 54 -3.71 13.81 10.00
C LYS A 54 -2.57 13.51 9.03
N TYR A 55 -1.93 14.54 8.48
CA TYR A 55 -0.76 14.40 7.60
C TYR A 55 0.40 13.70 8.30
N TYR A 56 0.70 14.08 9.55
CA TYR A 56 1.79 13.49 10.32
C TYR A 56 1.56 12.03 10.69
N LEU A 57 0.31 11.66 10.99
CA LEU A 57 -0.06 10.28 11.29
C LEU A 57 -0.04 9.39 10.04
N ASP A 58 -0.29 9.97 8.86
CA ASP A 58 -0.20 9.27 7.59
C ASP A 58 1.27 9.09 7.16
N SER A 59 1.70 7.84 7.03
CA SER A 59 3.03 7.52 6.51
C SER A 59 3.02 7.45 5.00
N ARG A 60 4.06 7.93 4.33
CA ARG A 60 4.21 7.76 2.88
C ARG A 60 5.10 6.55 2.57
N LEU A 61 4.83 5.89 1.46
CA LEU A 61 5.69 4.82 0.95
C LEU A 61 6.64 5.39 -0.11
N ILE A 62 7.92 5.05 0.01
CA ILE A 62 8.96 5.45 -0.92
C ILE A 62 9.56 4.18 -1.53
N PHE A 63 9.56 4.11 -2.86
CA PHE A 63 10.18 3.03 -3.64
C PHE A 63 11.55 3.50 -4.12
N GLN A 64 12.61 2.80 -3.72
CA GLN A 64 13.99 3.10 -4.12
C GLN A 64 14.60 1.90 -4.81
N PHE A 65 15.32 2.12 -5.91
CA PHE A 65 16.06 1.06 -6.59
C PHE A 65 17.51 1.06 -6.13
N GLN A 66 18.00 -0.09 -5.71
CA GLN A 66 19.39 -0.29 -5.27
C GLN A 66 19.98 -1.58 -5.87
N PRO A 67 21.31 -1.68 -6.03
CA PRO A 67 21.93 -2.93 -6.43
C PRO A 67 21.67 -4.03 -5.40
N ASP A 68 21.46 -5.24 -5.88
CA ASP A 68 21.34 -6.42 -5.02
C ASP A 68 22.72 -6.92 -4.60
N THR A 69 23.01 -6.84 -3.31
CA THR A 69 24.27 -7.31 -2.71
C THR A 69 24.19 -8.75 -2.21
N ASP A 70 22.99 -9.31 -2.08
CA ASP A 70 22.74 -10.60 -1.42
C ASP A 70 22.70 -11.75 -2.44
N LEU A 71 23.83 -12.00 -3.11
CA LEU A 71 23.94 -13.01 -4.18
C LEU A 71 23.90 -14.46 -3.68
N HIS A 72 24.35 -14.71 -2.45
CA HIS A 72 24.38 -16.05 -1.86
C HIS A 72 23.11 -16.43 -1.10
N ALA A 73 22.09 -15.56 -1.11
CA ALA A 73 20.82 -15.85 -0.47
C ALA A 73 20.13 -17.05 -1.11
N LYS A 74 19.29 -17.75 -0.34
CA LYS A 74 18.40 -18.79 -0.87
C LYS A 74 17.10 -18.16 -1.34
N LEU A 75 16.56 -18.69 -2.42
CA LEU A 75 15.29 -18.29 -3.02
C LEU A 75 14.25 -19.35 -2.72
N LYS A 76 13.25 -19.02 -1.92
CA LYS A 76 12.10 -19.88 -1.68
C LYS A 76 11.09 -19.69 -2.81
N ILE A 77 10.70 -20.75 -3.50
CA ILE A 77 9.64 -20.72 -4.52
C ILE A 77 8.45 -21.48 -3.96
N ASN A 78 7.27 -20.88 -4.00
CA ASN A 78 6.01 -21.51 -3.61
C ASN A 78 5.18 -21.75 -4.87
N ILE A 79 4.79 -23.00 -5.09
CA ILE A 79 4.11 -23.46 -6.29
C ILE A 79 2.82 -24.13 -5.85
N ASP A 80 1.72 -23.80 -6.52
CA ASP A 80 0.44 -24.52 -6.48
C ASP A 80 -0.22 -24.36 -7.85
N LEU A 81 -0.27 -25.43 -8.62
CA LEU A 81 -0.84 -25.45 -9.96
C LEU A 81 -1.57 -26.77 -10.21
N THR A 82 -2.53 -26.76 -11.12
CA THR A 82 -3.29 -27.94 -11.55
C THR A 82 -3.16 -28.11 -13.06
N ILE A 83 -2.84 -29.32 -13.51
CA ILE A 83 -2.68 -29.67 -14.93
C ILE A 83 -3.73 -30.70 -15.31
N ALA A 84 -4.30 -30.60 -16.51
CA ALA A 84 -5.30 -31.51 -17.07
C ALA A 84 -4.72 -32.88 -17.50
N MET A 85 -3.87 -33.47 -16.65
CA MET A 85 -3.28 -34.81 -16.84
C MET A 85 -3.24 -35.54 -15.50
N PRO A 86 -3.45 -36.88 -15.48
CA PRO A 86 -3.29 -37.68 -14.25
C PRO A 86 -1.87 -37.60 -13.66
N CYS A 87 -1.73 -37.65 -12.33
CA CYS A 87 -0.42 -37.51 -11.68
C CYS A 87 0.58 -38.60 -12.09
N ARG A 88 0.10 -39.80 -12.45
CA ARG A 88 0.97 -40.90 -12.92
C ARG A 88 1.71 -40.62 -14.23
N THR A 89 1.16 -39.74 -15.08
CA THR A 89 1.69 -39.45 -16.44
C THR A 89 2.42 -38.12 -16.55
N VAL A 90 2.50 -37.33 -15.48
CA VAL A 90 3.15 -36.02 -15.46
C VAL A 90 4.31 -36.02 -14.48
N GLY A 91 5.41 -35.36 -14.84
CA GLY A 91 6.58 -35.19 -13.99
C GLY A 91 6.97 -33.73 -13.91
N ALA A 92 7.07 -33.22 -12.69
CA ALA A 92 7.59 -31.89 -12.41
C ALA A 92 9.06 -31.97 -12.01
N ASP A 93 9.89 -31.10 -12.60
CA ASP A 93 11.31 -31.04 -12.30
C ASP A 93 11.81 -29.59 -12.34
N ILE A 94 12.89 -29.30 -11.62
CA ILE A 94 13.50 -27.99 -11.55
C ILE A 94 15.00 -28.10 -11.73
N LEU A 95 15.56 -27.27 -12.59
CA LEU A 95 17.01 -27.17 -12.77
C LEU A 95 17.43 -25.73 -12.53
N ASP A 96 18.37 -25.54 -11.62
CA ASP A 96 19.07 -24.26 -11.50
C ASP A 96 20.31 -24.25 -12.41
N SER A 97 20.87 -23.06 -12.64
CA SER A 97 22.11 -22.92 -13.43
C SER A 97 23.32 -23.62 -12.82
N THR A 98 23.24 -24.02 -11.54
CA THR A 98 24.29 -24.78 -10.85
C THR A 98 24.22 -26.29 -11.14
N ASN A 99 23.18 -26.74 -11.86
CA ASN A 99 22.91 -28.14 -12.17
C ASN A 99 22.92 -29.05 -10.92
N GLN A 100 22.52 -28.51 -9.77
CA GLN A 100 22.39 -29.30 -8.55
C GLN A 100 21.07 -30.06 -8.52
N ASN A 101 21.11 -31.30 -8.02
CA ASN A 101 19.93 -32.16 -7.95
C ASN A 101 18.87 -31.62 -6.98
N VAL A 102 17.62 -31.66 -7.45
CA VAL A 102 16.39 -31.17 -6.79
C VAL A 102 16.17 -31.72 -5.38
N PHE A 103 16.60 -32.96 -5.12
CA PHE A 103 16.40 -33.62 -3.83
C PHE A 103 17.01 -32.88 -2.63
N SER A 104 17.94 -31.95 -2.84
CA SER A 104 18.49 -31.13 -1.76
C SER A 104 17.62 -29.92 -1.36
N PHE A 105 16.62 -29.57 -2.18
CA PHE A 105 15.87 -28.31 -2.09
C PHE A 105 14.42 -28.44 -1.58
N GLY A 106 13.93 -29.66 -1.40
CA GLY A 106 12.55 -29.97 -0.99
C GLY A 106 11.88 -30.96 -1.94
N VAL A 107 10.63 -31.33 -1.64
CA VAL A 107 9.81 -32.23 -2.46
C VAL A 107 8.47 -31.56 -2.75
N LEU A 108 8.07 -31.54 -4.02
CA LEU A 108 6.72 -31.12 -4.44
C LEU A 108 5.75 -32.29 -4.24
N GLN A 109 4.56 -32.00 -3.72
CA GLN A 109 3.49 -32.97 -3.56
C GLN A 109 2.62 -32.99 -4.81
N GLU A 110 2.26 -34.19 -5.24
CA GLU A 110 1.37 -34.43 -6.38
C GLU A 110 0.08 -35.05 -5.85
N GLU A 111 -1.06 -34.40 -6.09
CA GLU A 111 -2.38 -34.86 -5.67
C GLU A 111 -3.26 -35.09 -6.91
N ASP A 112 -3.87 -36.27 -7.00
CA ASP A 112 -4.86 -36.55 -8.04
C ASP A 112 -6.13 -35.72 -7.79
N THR A 113 -6.57 -34.97 -8.80
CA THR A 113 -7.71 -34.04 -8.71
C THR A 113 -8.53 -34.02 -9.99
N TRP A 114 -9.53 -33.15 -10.05
CA TRP A 114 -10.29 -32.88 -11.26
C TRP A 114 -9.97 -31.51 -11.84
N PHE A 115 -9.80 -31.42 -13.16
CA PHE A 115 -9.45 -30.17 -13.83
C PHE A 115 -10.60 -29.16 -13.75
N GLU A 116 -11.80 -29.61 -14.09
CA GLU A 116 -13.01 -28.81 -14.04
C GLU A 116 -13.34 -28.43 -12.58
N LEU A 117 -13.57 -27.16 -12.28
CA LEU A 117 -13.90 -26.72 -10.93
C LEU A 117 -15.35 -27.01 -10.56
N CYS A 118 -15.61 -27.25 -9.27
CA CYS A 118 -16.97 -27.32 -8.74
C CYS A 118 -17.61 -25.92 -8.75
N SER A 119 -18.93 -25.80 -8.73
CA SER A 119 -19.60 -24.48 -8.88
C SER A 119 -19.13 -23.43 -7.87
N ASN A 120 -18.92 -23.82 -6.61
CA ASN A 120 -18.40 -22.94 -5.56
C ASN A 120 -16.93 -22.55 -5.80
N GLN A 121 -16.10 -23.49 -6.22
CA GLN A 121 -14.69 -23.26 -6.53
C GLN A 121 -14.53 -22.39 -7.78
N LYS A 122 -15.38 -22.59 -8.79
CA LYS A 122 -15.38 -21.81 -10.02
C LYS A 122 -15.67 -20.34 -9.76
N LEU A 123 -16.73 -20.04 -8.99
CA LEU A 123 -17.05 -18.67 -8.59
C LEU A 123 -15.90 -18.01 -7.80
N HIS A 124 -15.28 -18.76 -6.89
CA HIS A 124 -14.13 -18.27 -6.15
C HIS A 124 -12.93 -17.98 -7.07
N PHE A 125 -12.64 -18.89 -7.99
CA PHE A 125 -11.54 -18.73 -8.93
C PHE A 125 -11.76 -17.54 -9.89
N GLU A 126 -12.97 -17.38 -10.42
CA GLU A 126 -13.35 -16.22 -11.25
C GLU A 126 -13.19 -14.90 -10.47
N TYR A 127 -13.55 -14.89 -9.18
CA TYR A 127 -13.32 -13.74 -8.30
C TYR A 127 -11.82 -13.42 -8.16
N VAL A 128 -10.99 -14.42 -7.87
CA VAL A 128 -9.53 -14.25 -7.74
C VAL A 128 -8.92 -13.78 -9.06
N GLN A 129 -9.33 -14.36 -10.19
CA GLN A 129 -8.88 -13.97 -11.52
C GLN A 129 -9.22 -12.50 -11.81
N HIS A 130 -10.46 -12.08 -11.59
CA HIS A 130 -10.88 -10.69 -11.81
C HIS A 130 -10.14 -9.71 -10.88
N LEU A 131 -9.99 -10.08 -9.60
CA LEU A 131 -9.26 -9.28 -8.64
C LEU A 131 -7.78 -9.14 -9.06
N ASN A 132 -7.13 -10.21 -9.47
CA ASN A 132 -5.72 -10.14 -9.85
C ASN A 132 -5.51 -9.32 -11.13
N VAL A 133 -6.40 -9.45 -12.12
CA VAL A 133 -6.36 -8.58 -13.32
C VAL A 133 -6.46 -7.10 -12.94
N TYR A 134 -7.43 -6.75 -12.09
CA TYR A 134 -7.58 -5.38 -11.58
C TYR A 134 -6.33 -4.89 -10.84
N LEU A 135 -5.81 -5.70 -9.91
CA LEU A 135 -4.61 -5.35 -9.13
C LEU A 135 -3.37 -5.17 -9.99
N ARG A 136 -3.26 -5.89 -11.13
CA ARG A 136 -2.15 -5.77 -12.07
C ARG A 136 -2.25 -4.49 -12.91
N GLU A 137 -3.43 -4.15 -13.41
CA GLU A 137 -3.66 -2.96 -14.24
C GLU A 137 -3.56 -1.66 -13.42
N GLU A 138 -4.13 -1.67 -12.22
CA GLU A 138 -4.23 -0.50 -11.35
C GLU A 138 -3.19 -0.50 -10.23
N TYR A 139 -2.13 -1.32 -10.32
CA TYR A 139 -1.16 -1.49 -9.24
C TYR A 139 -0.63 -0.16 -8.69
N HIS A 140 -0.29 0.79 -9.57
CA HIS A 140 0.25 2.09 -9.16
C HIS A 140 -0.74 2.96 -8.38
N SER A 141 -2.05 2.77 -8.56
CA SER A 141 -3.09 3.50 -7.83
C SER A 141 -3.43 2.82 -6.50
N VAL A 142 -3.28 1.49 -6.41
CA VAL A 142 -3.65 0.72 -5.21
C VAL A 142 -2.48 0.31 -4.33
N ALA A 143 -1.22 0.40 -4.79
CA ALA A 143 -0.04 -0.07 -4.07
C ALA A 143 0.01 0.48 -2.63
N GLU A 144 -0.24 1.77 -2.45
CA GLU A 144 -0.22 2.37 -1.11
C GLU A 144 -1.25 1.76 -0.17
N VAL A 145 -2.44 1.45 -0.68
CA VAL A 145 -3.49 0.77 0.07
C VAL A 145 -3.10 -0.68 0.35
N LEU A 146 -2.46 -1.39 -0.59
CA LEU A 146 -2.05 -2.78 -0.41
C LEU A 146 -0.96 -2.95 0.64
N TYR A 147 0.01 -2.03 0.71
CA TYR A 147 1.09 -2.07 1.69
C TYR A 147 0.66 -1.55 3.09
N LYS A 148 -0.32 -0.63 3.15
CA LYS A 148 -0.87 -0.13 4.43
C LYS A 148 -2.04 -0.97 4.95
N GLY A 149 -2.72 -1.69 4.07
CA GLY A 149 -3.88 -2.51 4.37
C GLY A 149 -3.48 -3.70 5.26
N ASP A 150 -4.26 -3.92 6.32
CA ASP A 150 -4.08 -5.08 7.18
C ASP A 150 -4.43 -6.37 6.41
N GLN A 151 -3.76 -7.47 6.76
CA GLN A 151 -3.52 -8.69 5.97
C GLN A 151 -4.77 -9.55 5.60
N VAL A 152 -5.81 -8.98 4.99
CA VAL A 152 -7.07 -9.71 4.75
C VAL A 152 -7.14 -10.39 3.38
N LEU A 153 -6.28 -10.05 2.42
CA LEU A 153 -6.35 -10.64 1.07
C LEU A 153 -5.62 -11.98 0.90
N SER A 154 -4.73 -12.38 1.82
CA SER A 154 -3.88 -13.56 1.61
C SER A 154 -4.43 -14.86 2.17
N ASN A 155 -5.20 -14.79 3.27
CA ASN A 155 -5.81 -15.98 3.90
C ASN A 155 -7.03 -16.52 3.13
N GLN A 156 -7.40 -15.92 2.00
CA GLN A 156 -8.53 -16.35 1.17
C GLN A 156 -8.11 -17.04 -0.13
N ASN A 157 -6.82 -17.24 -0.40
CA ASN A 157 -6.37 -17.81 -1.69
C ASN A 157 -6.41 -19.35 -1.74
N SER A 158 -6.76 -20.03 -0.65
CA SER A 158 -6.95 -21.48 -0.68
C SER A 158 -8.30 -21.82 -1.29
N LEU A 159 -8.31 -22.67 -2.33
CA LEU A 159 -9.55 -23.14 -2.94
C LEU A 159 -10.48 -23.75 -1.86
N PRO A 160 -11.76 -23.37 -1.81
CA PRO A 160 -12.70 -23.98 -0.90
C PRO A 160 -12.89 -25.46 -1.24
N PRO A 161 -13.27 -26.31 -0.27
CA PRO A 161 -13.54 -27.72 -0.53
C PRO A 161 -14.68 -27.85 -1.55
N CYS A 162 -14.56 -28.81 -2.46
CA CYS A 162 -15.62 -29.10 -3.42
C CYS A 162 -16.83 -29.69 -2.70
N THR A 163 -18.02 -29.18 -3.02
CA THR A 163 -19.30 -29.64 -2.45
C THR A 163 -20.00 -30.70 -3.32
N ASP A 164 -19.44 -31.04 -4.47
CA ASP A 164 -20.01 -31.95 -5.45
C ASP A 164 -19.34 -33.33 -5.37
N ASN A 165 -20.15 -34.39 -5.32
CA ASN A 165 -19.66 -35.78 -5.27
C ASN A 165 -19.50 -36.31 -6.69
N ARG A 166 -18.28 -36.22 -7.21
CA ARG A 166 -17.97 -36.65 -8.58
C ARG A 166 -17.65 -38.14 -8.62
N ALA A 167 -18.49 -38.90 -9.32
CA ALA A 167 -18.27 -40.32 -9.59
C ALA A 167 -17.46 -40.55 -10.89
N ARG A 168 -16.38 -39.79 -11.10
CA ARG A 168 -15.50 -39.94 -12.27
C ARG A 168 -14.04 -40.05 -11.83
N PRO A 169 -13.20 -40.80 -12.57
CA PRO A 169 -11.77 -40.88 -12.25
C PRO A 169 -11.13 -39.49 -12.30
N TYR A 170 -10.05 -39.32 -11.56
CA TYR A 170 -9.25 -38.10 -11.58
C TYR A 170 -8.67 -37.88 -12.98
N ASP A 171 -8.85 -36.67 -13.50
CA ASP A 171 -8.42 -36.23 -14.84
C ASP A 171 -7.33 -35.15 -14.78
N ALA A 172 -6.90 -34.77 -13.57
CA ALA A 172 -5.91 -33.73 -13.34
C ALA A 172 -4.94 -34.06 -12.21
N CYS A 173 -3.81 -33.35 -12.20
CA CYS A 173 -2.80 -33.43 -11.16
C CYS A 173 -2.55 -32.05 -10.58
N ARG A 174 -2.68 -31.93 -9.26
CA ARG A 174 -2.30 -30.73 -8.52
C ARG A 174 -0.87 -30.91 -8.01
N ILE A 175 0.02 -30.01 -8.42
CA ILE A 175 1.41 -29.98 -7.98
C ILE A 175 1.56 -28.78 -7.06
N HIS A 176 1.86 -29.03 -5.79
CA HIS A 176 2.01 -27.97 -4.80
C HIS A 176 3.16 -28.20 -3.81
N GLY A 177 3.68 -27.11 -3.26
CA GLY A 177 4.74 -27.15 -2.26
C GLY A 177 5.66 -25.92 -2.30
N SER A 178 6.65 -25.93 -1.44
CA SER A 178 7.68 -24.89 -1.38
C SER A 178 9.07 -25.49 -1.54
N LEU A 179 9.86 -24.94 -2.45
CA LEU A 179 11.24 -25.33 -2.71
C LEU A 179 12.19 -24.22 -2.29
N THR A 180 13.34 -24.57 -1.71
CA THR A 180 14.36 -23.59 -1.30
C THR A 180 15.61 -23.76 -2.15
N LEU A 181 15.77 -22.91 -3.15
CA LEU A 181 16.78 -23.00 -4.20
C LEU A 181 17.92 -21.99 -4.00
N ASN A 182 18.97 -22.12 -4.79
CA ASN A 182 19.94 -21.04 -4.96
C ASN A 182 19.28 -19.84 -5.66
N LYS A 183 19.62 -18.61 -5.27
CA LYS A 183 19.17 -17.38 -5.93
C LYS A 183 19.95 -17.16 -7.23
N VAL A 184 19.63 -17.96 -8.23
CA VAL A 184 20.21 -17.92 -9.57
C VAL A 184 19.12 -18.21 -10.59
N ALA A 185 19.41 -18.00 -11.87
CA ALA A 185 18.51 -18.40 -12.95
C ALA A 185 18.23 -19.91 -12.90
N GLY A 186 16.99 -20.28 -13.22
CA GLY A 186 16.57 -21.67 -13.27
C GLY A 186 15.37 -21.90 -14.18
N ASN A 187 15.04 -23.17 -14.35
CA ASN A 187 13.99 -23.66 -15.21
C ASN A 187 13.19 -24.72 -14.44
N PHE A 188 11.97 -24.37 -14.05
CA PHE A 188 10.99 -25.32 -13.54
C PHE A 188 10.14 -25.79 -14.70
N HIS A 189 10.12 -27.08 -14.99
CA HIS A 189 9.37 -27.61 -16.13
C HIS A 189 8.55 -28.83 -15.76
N ILE A 190 7.46 -28.98 -16.48
CA ILE A 190 6.50 -30.05 -16.30
C ILE A 190 6.24 -30.67 -17.66
N THR A 191 6.56 -31.96 -17.78
CA THR A 191 6.51 -32.69 -19.05
C THR A 191 5.77 -34.01 -18.86
N ALA A 192 5.38 -34.63 -19.98
CA ALA A 192 4.82 -35.97 -19.96
C ALA A 192 5.88 -37.00 -19.55
N GLY A 193 5.51 -37.91 -18.66
CA GLY A 193 6.39 -38.92 -18.06
C GLY A 193 7.00 -38.47 -16.73
N LYS A 194 7.41 -39.43 -15.91
CA LYS A 194 8.14 -39.16 -14.67
C LYS A 194 9.60 -38.82 -14.97
N SER A 195 10.12 -37.82 -14.27
CA SER A 195 11.55 -37.51 -14.27
C SER A 195 12.30 -38.58 -13.47
N ILE A 196 13.34 -39.16 -14.09
CA ILE A 196 14.30 -40.01 -13.39
C ILE A 196 15.64 -39.29 -13.37
N HIS A 197 16.14 -39.06 -12.17
CA HIS A 197 17.40 -38.36 -11.94
C HIS A 197 18.57 -39.35 -11.95
N PHE A 198 19.61 -39.02 -12.70
CA PHE A 198 20.91 -39.70 -12.69
C PHE A 198 21.99 -38.73 -12.21
N LYS A 199 23.18 -39.22 -11.84
CA LYS A 199 24.29 -38.38 -11.30
C LYS A 199 24.76 -37.23 -12.22
N SER A 200 24.37 -37.21 -13.50
CA SER A 200 24.78 -36.19 -14.48
C SER A 200 23.63 -35.67 -15.36
N GLY A 201 22.38 -35.77 -14.91
CA GLY A 201 21.23 -35.26 -15.66
C GLY A 201 19.90 -35.87 -15.22
N HIS A 202 18.81 -35.45 -15.88
CA HIS A 202 17.49 -36.04 -15.69
C HIS A 202 16.96 -36.52 -17.05
N LEU A 203 16.29 -37.67 -17.06
CA LEU A 203 15.60 -38.19 -18.24
C LEU A 203 14.11 -38.26 -17.92
N HIS A 204 13.29 -37.67 -18.79
CA HIS A 204 11.86 -37.88 -18.77
C HIS A 204 11.54 -39.13 -19.58
N ILE A 205 11.03 -40.16 -18.93
CA ILE A 205 10.59 -41.35 -19.66
C ILE A 205 9.13 -41.16 -20.06
N ALA A 206 8.93 -40.57 -21.23
CA ALA A 206 7.60 -40.41 -21.84
C ALA A 206 7.02 -41.74 -22.36
N ASN A 207 7.86 -42.76 -22.60
CA ASN A 207 7.50 -43.90 -23.45
C ASN A 207 7.13 -45.22 -22.72
N ILE A 208 6.85 -45.18 -21.40
CA ILE A 208 6.43 -46.38 -20.64
C ILE A 208 4.90 -46.51 -20.58
N PHE A 209 4.16 -45.41 -20.69
CA PHE A 209 2.70 -45.40 -20.62
C PHE A 209 2.19 -44.94 -21.99
N GLY A 210 1.89 -45.92 -22.87
CA GLY A 210 1.55 -45.72 -24.28
C GLY A 210 0.47 -44.66 -24.54
N GLU A 211 0.48 -44.10 -25.76
CA GLU A 211 -0.51 -43.18 -26.37
C GLU A 211 -1.57 -42.64 -25.41
N ASN A 212 -1.17 -41.83 -24.44
CA ASN A 212 -2.09 -41.01 -23.67
C ASN A 212 -1.99 -39.61 -24.26
N SER A 213 -3.11 -39.08 -24.72
CA SER A 213 -3.22 -37.72 -25.20
C SER A 213 -2.68 -36.76 -24.13
N SER A 214 -1.61 -36.03 -24.47
CA SER A 214 -0.99 -35.11 -23.54
C SER A 214 -1.79 -33.81 -23.54
N ASN A 215 -2.29 -33.38 -22.38
CA ASN A 215 -3.07 -32.15 -22.28
C ASN A 215 -2.43 -31.20 -21.27
N PHE A 216 -1.61 -30.28 -21.76
CA PHE A 216 -0.93 -29.28 -20.93
C PHE A 216 -1.82 -28.09 -20.54
N SER A 217 -3.15 -28.20 -20.68
CA SER A 217 -4.08 -27.24 -20.11
C SER A 217 -3.86 -27.18 -18.60
N HIS A 218 -3.73 -25.99 -18.05
CA HIS A 218 -3.34 -25.82 -16.67
C HIS A 218 -3.91 -24.56 -16.06
N ARG A 219 -3.94 -24.55 -14.74
CA ARG A 219 -4.41 -23.46 -13.90
C ARG A 219 -3.39 -23.21 -12.81
N ILE A 220 -3.01 -21.95 -12.64
CA ILE A 220 -2.01 -21.53 -11.65
C ILE A 220 -2.77 -20.92 -10.46
N HIS A 221 -2.75 -21.63 -9.33
CA HIS A 221 -3.35 -21.13 -8.09
C HIS A 221 -2.39 -20.20 -7.37
N ARG A 222 -1.12 -20.62 -7.27
CA ARG A 222 -0.05 -19.87 -6.60
C ARG A 222 1.28 -20.08 -7.31
N LEU A 223 1.92 -18.97 -7.65
CA LEU A 223 3.36 -18.96 -7.95
C LEU A 223 3.95 -17.72 -7.31
N SER A 224 4.76 -17.91 -6.27
CA SER A 224 5.38 -16.80 -5.54
C SER A 224 6.82 -17.10 -5.15
N PHE A 225 7.58 -16.03 -4.93
CA PHE A 225 8.99 -16.07 -4.59
C PHE A 225 9.22 -15.38 -3.24
N GLY A 226 9.93 -16.06 -2.33
CA GLY A 226 10.18 -15.62 -0.96
C GLY A 226 9.02 -15.86 0.01
N GLU A 227 9.06 -15.13 1.13
CA GLU A 227 8.00 -15.13 2.12
C GLU A 227 6.86 -14.19 1.72
N HIS A 228 5.65 -14.56 2.12
CA HIS A 228 4.46 -13.76 1.86
C HIS A 228 4.51 -12.45 2.67
N THR A 229 4.40 -11.31 1.99
CA THR A 229 4.36 -9.98 2.60
C THR A 229 3.20 -9.18 1.99
N ALA A 230 2.56 -8.31 2.78
CA ALA A 230 1.51 -7.42 2.30
C ALA A 230 2.05 -6.48 1.21
N GLY A 231 1.18 -6.07 0.27
CA GLY A 231 1.58 -5.18 -0.82
C GLY A 231 2.08 -5.86 -2.10
N ILE A 232 2.40 -7.16 -2.06
CA ILE A 232 2.91 -7.89 -3.22
C ILE A 232 1.77 -8.59 -3.96
N VAL A 233 1.63 -8.25 -5.25
CA VAL A 233 0.70 -8.90 -6.17
C VAL A 233 1.48 -9.88 -7.03
N GLN A 234 1.00 -11.12 -7.15
CA GLN A 234 1.66 -12.18 -7.93
C GLN A 234 0.96 -12.31 -9.29
N PRO A 235 1.62 -11.96 -10.41
CA PRO A 235 0.96 -11.86 -11.71
C PRO A 235 0.25 -13.13 -12.22
N LEU A 236 0.79 -14.32 -11.91
CA LEU A 236 0.25 -15.58 -12.44
C LEU A 236 -0.83 -16.23 -11.57
N GLU A 237 -1.14 -15.69 -10.40
CA GLU A 237 -2.22 -16.23 -9.56
C GLU A 237 -3.58 -16.09 -10.26
N GLY A 238 -4.34 -17.17 -10.36
CA GLY A 238 -5.65 -17.12 -11.04
C GLY A 238 -5.59 -17.16 -12.57
N ASP A 239 -4.43 -17.45 -13.18
CA ASP A 239 -4.33 -17.66 -14.63
C ASP A 239 -4.74 -19.10 -14.99
N GLU A 240 -5.52 -19.25 -16.06
CA GLU A 240 -5.96 -20.55 -16.60
C GLU A 240 -5.76 -20.55 -18.11
N LYS A 241 -5.04 -21.56 -18.62
CA LYS A 241 -4.78 -21.75 -20.04
C LYS A 241 -5.33 -23.10 -20.49
N ILE A 242 -6.14 -23.06 -21.55
CA ILE A 242 -6.74 -24.25 -22.16
C ILE A 242 -6.14 -24.42 -23.55
N PHE A 243 -5.57 -25.58 -23.81
CA PHE A 243 -4.98 -25.94 -25.10
C PHE A 243 -5.80 -27.06 -25.76
N LYS A 244 -5.91 -27.00 -27.09
CA LYS A 244 -6.56 -28.05 -27.90
C LYS A 244 -5.55 -29.03 -28.47
N ASP A 245 -4.34 -28.54 -28.78
CA ASP A 245 -3.27 -29.33 -29.37
C ASP A 245 -2.43 -30.02 -28.30
N GLU A 246 -2.21 -31.32 -28.47
CA GLU A 246 -1.51 -32.16 -27.48
C GLU A 246 -0.01 -31.89 -27.43
N ASN A 247 0.56 -31.43 -28.55
CA ASN A 247 1.98 -31.13 -28.71
C ASN A 247 2.32 -29.68 -28.34
N THR A 248 1.61 -29.09 -27.38
CA THR A 248 1.82 -27.70 -26.98
C THR A 248 2.99 -27.57 -26.00
N MET A 249 3.88 -26.62 -26.27
CA MET A 249 4.92 -26.13 -25.38
C MET A 249 4.58 -24.71 -24.93
N MET A 250 4.35 -24.53 -23.62
CA MET A 250 4.11 -23.22 -23.00
C MET A 250 5.35 -22.77 -22.24
N LEU A 251 5.83 -21.57 -22.56
CA LEU A 251 7.01 -20.94 -21.98
C LEU A 251 6.61 -19.69 -21.20
N TYR A 252 6.83 -19.71 -19.90
CA TYR A 252 6.77 -18.57 -19.00
C TYR A 252 8.18 -18.06 -18.73
N PHE A 253 8.49 -16.86 -19.21
CA PHE A 253 9.72 -16.14 -18.89
C PHE A 253 9.45 -15.21 -17.72
N ILE A 254 10.02 -15.53 -16.55
CA ILE A 254 9.78 -14.84 -15.29
C ILE A 254 11.03 -14.05 -14.91
N GLU A 255 10.89 -12.75 -14.70
CA GLU A 255 11.96 -11.91 -14.18
C GLU A 255 11.66 -11.59 -12.72
N VAL A 256 12.46 -12.14 -11.81
CA VAL A 256 12.30 -12.05 -10.36
C VAL A 256 13.12 -10.89 -9.82
N VAL A 257 12.46 -9.95 -9.14
CA VAL A 257 13.06 -8.73 -8.58
C VAL A 257 13.04 -8.80 -7.06
N PRO A 258 14.20 -8.89 -6.39
CA PRO A 258 14.29 -8.81 -4.93
C PRO A 258 13.62 -7.53 -4.41
N THR A 259 12.83 -7.65 -3.35
CA THR A 259 12.09 -6.54 -2.75
C THR A 259 12.22 -6.58 -1.23
N ASP A 260 12.84 -5.55 -0.67
CA ASP A 260 12.93 -5.38 0.79
C ASP A 260 11.80 -4.46 1.24
N VAL A 261 10.91 -4.97 2.09
CA VAL A 261 9.81 -4.20 2.68
C VAL A 261 10.20 -3.80 4.10
N GLN A 262 10.40 -2.51 4.31
CA GLN A 262 10.71 -1.91 5.60
C GLN A 262 9.50 -1.11 6.09
N THR A 263 8.73 -1.73 6.98
CA THR A 263 7.68 -1.05 7.74
C THR A 263 8.26 -0.46 9.02
N LEU A 264 7.47 0.33 9.75
CA LEU A 264 7.90 0.93 11.01
C LEU A 264 8.28 -0.09 12.09
N MET A 265 7.75 -1.31 12.04
CA MET A 265 7.96 -2.33 13.08
C MET A 265 8.68 -3.59 12.56
N THR A 266 8.55 -3.91 11.28
CA THR A 266 9.07 -5.14 10.70
C THR A 266 9.82 -4.87 9.40
N SER A 267 10.90 -5.64 9.18
CA SER A 267 11.59 -5.70 7.90
C SER A 267 11.49 -7.12 7.35
N SER A 268 10.96 -7.25 6.14
CA SER A 268 10.76 -8.54 5.46
C SER A 268 11.40 -8.50 4.08
N LYS A 269 12.09 -9.59 3.72
CA LYS A 269 12.63 -9.78 2.36
C LYS A 269 11.66 -10.63 1.56
N THR A 270 11.22 -10.12 0.42
CA THR A 270 10.31 -10.80 -0.49
C THR A 270 10.75 -10.57 -1.93
N TYR A 271 10.00 -11.09 -2.89
CA TYR A 271 10.33 -10.94 -4.30
C TYR A 271 9.06 -10.62 -5.08
N GLN A 272 9.19 -9.68 -6.00
CA GLN A 272 8.20 -9.41 -7.04
C GLN A 272 8.66 -10.08 -8.33
N TYR A 273 7.77 -10.31 -9.27
CA TYR A 273 8.18 -10.75 -10.59
C TYR A 273 7.31 -10.18 -11.69
N SER A 274 7.86 -10.16 -12.90
CA SER A 274 7.11 -9.92 -14.14
C SER A 274 7.17 -11.17 -15.01
N VAL A 275 6.19 -11.34 -15.90
CA VAL A 275 6.06 -12.55 -16.73
C VAL A 275 5.82 -12.19 -18.18
N ARG A 276 6.45 -12.96 -19.06
CA ARG A 276 6.15 -13.01 -20.50
C ARG A 276 5.79 -14.43 -20.88
N GLU A 277 4.75 -14.57 -21.67
CA GLU A 277 4.20 -15.85 -22.10
C GLU A 277 4.53 -16.09 -23.57
N ASN A 278 4.87 -17.33 -23.92
CA ASN A 278 5.07 -17.75 -25.30
C ASN A 278 4.57 -19.18 -25.49
N VAL A 279 3.66 -19.37 -26.46
CA VAL A 279 3.10 -20.67 -26.82
C VAL A 279 3.72 -21.12 -28.13
N ARG A 280 4.18 -22.36 -28.18
CA ARG A 280 4.72 -22.99 -29.38
C ARG A 280 4.12 -24.38 -29.55
N ILE A 281 3.71 -24.71 -30.77
CA ILE A 281 3.27 -26.06 -31.13
C ILE A 281 4.49 -26.84 -31.64
N ILE A 282 4.71 -28.04 -31.10
CA ILE A 282 5.78 -28.94 -31.50
C ILE A 282 5.28 -29.80 -32.66
N ASP A 283 6.05 -29.74 -33.74
CA ASP A 283 5.79 -30.45 -34.98
C ASP A 283 7.16 -30.75 -35.60
N HIS A 284 7.60 -31.99 -35.45
CA HIS A 284 8.92 -32.42 -35.91
C HIS A 284 9.04 -32.37 -37.44
N ASP A 285 7.93 -32.47 -38.17
CA ASP A 285 7.91 -32.51 -39.63
C ASP A 285 8.06 -31.11 -40.23
N SER A 286 7.53 -30.08 -39.57
CA SER A 286 7.74 -28.68 -39.95
C SER A 286 9.02 -28.04 -39.37
N GLY A 287 9.90 -28.85 -38.77
CA GLY A 287 11.15 -28.38 -38.15
C GLY A 287 10.97 -27.76 -36.76
N SER A 288 9.78 -27.88 -36.16
CA SER A 288 9.51 -27.44 -34.81
C SER A 288 9.86 -28.53 -33.79
N HIS A 289 11.16 -28.68 -33.50
CA HIS A 289 11.64 -29.62 -32.49
C HIS A 289 11.53 -29.07 -31.06
N GLY A 290 11.17 -29.94 -30.13
CA GLY A 290 11.08 -29.66 -28.70
C GLY A 290 10.38 -30.80 -27.97
N ILE A 291 10.29 -30.71 -26.65
CA ILE A 291 9.46 -31.60 -25.83
C ILE A 291 8.24 -30.80 -25.40
N PRO A 292 7.01 -31.24 -25.69
CA PRO A 292 5.82 -30.53 -25.26
C PRO A 292 5.72 -30.55 -23.73
N GLY A 293 5.22 -29.46 -23.16
CA GLY A 293 5.30 -29.23 -21.71
C GLY A 293 5.12 -27.79 -21.27
N LEU A 294 5.11 -27.60 -19.96
CA LEU A 294 5.09 -26.29 -19.30
C LEU A 294 6.49 -25.95 -18.82
N TYR A 295 6.98 -24.75 -19.10
CA TYR A 295 8.34 -24.33 -18.78
C TYR A 295 8.31 -22.94 -18.14
N PHE A 296 8.69 -22.87 -16.87
CA PHE A 296 8.82 -21.66 -16.06
C PHE A 296 10.31 -21.33 -15.94
N LYS A 297 10.80 -20.53 -16.88
CA LYS A 297 12.17 -20.04 -16.90
C LYS A 297 12.24 -18.76 -16.09
N TYR A 298 12.89 -18.80 -14.94
CA TYR A 298 13.03 -17.64 -14.07
C TYR A 298 14.47 -17.14 -14.03
N ASP A 299 14.64 -15.82 -14.01
CA ASP A 299 15.93 -15.16 -13.82
C ASP A 299 15.83 -14.11 -12.72
N VAL A 300 16.91 -13.90 -11.96
CA VAL A 300 16.93 -12.98 -10.83
C VAL A 300 17.60 -11.67 -11.25
N SER A 301 16.89 -10.56 -11.08
CA SER A 301 17.40 -9.23 -11.41
C SER A 301 18.54 -8.81 -10.48
N ALA A 302 19.53 -8.11 -11.04
CA ALA A 302 20.62 -7.49 -10.28
C ALA A 302 20.19 -6.21 -9.52
N LEU A 303 18.97 -5.73 -9.77
CA LEU A 303 18.36 -4.60 -9.09
C LEU A 303 17.37 -5.09 -8.03
N LYS A 304 17.39 -4.43 -6.87
CA LYS A 304 16.49 -4.66 -5.74
C LYS A 304 15.64 -3.42 -5.51
N VAL A 305 14.37 -3.63 -5.18
CA VAL A 305 13.44 -2.58 -4.78
C VAL A 305 13.41 -2.50 -3.26
N LEU A 306 13.65 -1.31 -2.71
CA LEU A 306 13.45 -0.99 -1.31
C LEU A 306 12.13 -0.25 -1.15
N VAL A 307 11.18 -0.86 -0.46
CA VAL A 307 9.90 -0.24 -0.08
C VAL A 307 10.04 0.23 1.36
N LYS A 308 10.19 1.55 1.55
CA LYS A 308 10.35 2.14 2.87
C LYS A 308 9.13 2.96 3.25
N GLN A 309 8.60 2.71 4.44
CA GLN A 309 7.60 3.57 5.06
C GLN A 309 8.31 4.76 5.73
N ASP A 310 8.14 5.96 5.18
CA ASP A 310 8.76 7.18 5.67
C ASP A 310 7.77 8.05 6.44
N ARG A 311 8.26 8.70 7.49
CA ARG A 311 7.50 9.62 8.34
C ARG A 311 8.37 10.81 8.71
N ASP A 312 7.74 11.98 8.78
CA ASP A 312 8.38 13.18 9.30
C ASP A 312 8.85 12.95 10.73
N SER A 313 9.99 13.53 11.10
CA SER A 313 10.44 13.49 12.49
C SER A 313 9.50 14.29 13.39
N VAL A 314 9.40 13.89 14.66
CA VAL A 314 8.59 14.62 15.68
C VAL A 314 9.01 16.09 15.76
N ILE A 315 10.32 16.39 15.62
CA ILE A 315 10.86 17.75 15.66
C ILE A 315 10.31 18.57 14.48
N GLN A 316 10.35 18.01 13.28
CA GLN A 316 9.85 18.67 12.07
C GLN A 316 8.35 18.94 12.18
N PHE A 317 7.58 18.01 12.74
CA PHE A 317 6.16 18.20 13.03
C PHE A 317 5.91 19.34 14.03
N CYS A 318 6.65 19.38 15.15
CA CYS A 318 6.55 20.46 16.13
C CYS A 318 6.85 21.83 15.52
N VAL A 319 7.90 21.93 14.69
CA VAL A 319 8.25 23.16 13.98
C VAL A 319 7.14 23.60 13.04
N ARG A 320 6.51 22.67 12.31
CA ARG A 320 5.37 22.95 11.42
C ARG A 320 4.16 23.45 12.20
N LEU A 321 3.81 22.82 13.32
CA LEU A 321 2.71 23.27 14.19
C LEU A 321 2.92 24.70 14.72
N CYS A 322 4.11 24.98 15.26
CA CYS A 322 4.46 26.32 15.75
C CYS A 322 4.36 27.37 14.63
N SER A 323 4.82 27.02 13.43
CA SER A 323 4.77 27.91 12.26
C SER A 323 3.33 28.22 11.81
N ILE A 324 2.43 27.23 11.85
CA ILE A 324 1.01 27.42 11.53
C ILE A 324 0.36 28.40 12.52
N ILE A 325 0.56 28.17 13.83
CA ILE A 325 -0.02 29.02 14.88
C ILE A 325 0.50 30.46 14.75
N ALA A 326 1.82 30.63 14.64
CA ALA A 326 2.45 31.94 14.51
C ALA A 326 2.00 32.68 13.23
N GLY A 327 1.96 31.97 12.10
CA GLY A 327 1.55 32.53 10.81
C GLY A 327 0.13 33.08 10.84
N ILE A 328 -0.83 32.34 11.40
CA ILE A 328 -2.24 32.77 11.43
C ILE A 328 -2.43 33.97 12.36
N VAL A 329 -1.74 34.01 13.50
CA VAL A 329 -1.80 35.15 14.42
C VAL A 329 -1.28 36.43 13.75
N VAL A 330 -0.14 36.35 13.06
CA VAL A 330 0.45 37.49 12.34
C VAL A 330 -0.46 37.96 11.21
N ILE A 331 -0.95 37.03 10.37
CA ILE A 331 -1.82 37.35 9.24
C ILE A 331 -3.15 37.97 9.72
N SER A 332 -3.76 37.41 10.77
CA SER A 332 -4.96 37.98 11.38
C SER A 332 -4.71 39.39 11.90
N GLY A 333 -3.54 39.66 12.49
CA GLY A 333 -3.14 40.99 12.91
C GLY A 333 -3.05 41.96 11.71
N CYS A 334 -2.32 41.58 10.66
CA CYS A 334 -2.16 42.38 9.45
C CYS A 334 -3.50 42.69 8.77
N ILE A 335 -4.38 41.69 8.63
CA ILE A 335 -5.72 41.86 8.04
C ILE A 335 -6.55 42.82 8.89
N ASN A 336 -6.54 42.70 10.22
CA ASN A 336 -7.27 43.63 11.08
C ASN A 336 -6.78 45.07 10.85
N THR A 337 -5.46 45.30 10.87
CA THR A 337 -4.89 46.63 10.66
C THR A 337 -5.24 47.18 9.27
N PHE A 338 -5.18 46.34 8.24
CA PHE A 338 -5.54 46.72 6.87
C PHE A 338 -7.02 47.07 6.71
N VAL A 339 -7.92 46.26 7.30
CA VAL A 339 -9.36 46.54 7.30
C VAL A 339 -9.67 47.84 8.03
N GLN A 340 -9.04 48.08 9.18
CA GLN A 340 -9.19 49.35 9.91
C GLN A 340 -8.68 50.54 9.08
N PHE A 341 -7.54 50.40 8.39
CA PHE A 341 -7.02 51.44 7.50
C PHE A 341 -8.00 51.79 6.37
N ILE A 342 -8.57 50.77 5.70
CA ILE A 342 -9.58 50.98 4.65
C ILE A 342 -10.82 51.67 5.21
N ILE A 343 -11.35 51.20 6.34
CA ILE A 343 -12.55 51.80 6.97
C ILE A 343 -12.28 53.25 7.35
N GLN A 344 -11.12 53.55 7.93
CA GLN A 344 -10.75 54.92 8.29
C GLN A 344 -10.67 55.84 7.06
N ASN A 345 -10.06 55.38 5.96
CA ASN A 345 -9.98 56.16 4.73
C ASN A 345 -11.34 56.34 4.06
N LEU A 346 -12.21 55.33 4.06
CA LEU A 346 -13.57 55.43 3.54
C LEU A 346 -14.43 56.41 4.35
N ILE A 347 -14.34 56.38 5.68
CA ILE A 347 -15.07 57.32 6.54
C ILE A 347 -14.59 58.75 6.31
N LYS A 348 -13.27 58.98 6.16
CA LYS A 348 -12.71 60.29 5.78
C LYS A 348 -13.27 60.81 4.46
N LEU A 349 -13.46 59.92 3.48
CA LEU A 349 -13.90 60.29 2.12
C LEU A 349 -15.42 60.57 2.06
N ILE A 350 -16.23 59.77 2.75
CA ILE A 350 -17.70 59.78 2.63
C ILE A 350 -18.36 60.68 3.70
N ALA A 351 -17.79 60.79 4.90
CA ALA A 351 -18.39 61.49 6.04
C ALA A 351 -17.35 62.25 6.90
N PRO A 352 -16.80 63.36 6.38
CA PRO A 352 -15.73 64.11 7.06
C PRO A 352 -16.14 64.73 8.40
N GLN A 353 -17.42 65.13 8.55
CA GLN A 353 -17.94 65.69 9.82
C GLN A 353 -17.99 64.63 10.94
N THR A 354 -18.40 63.41 10.60
CA THR A 354 -18.46 62.27 11.55
C THR A 354 -17.07 61.80 11.96
N TYR A 355 -16.09 61.90 11.05
CA TYR A 355 -14.68 61.62 11.35
C TYR A 355 -14.11 62.61 12.39
N GLN A 356 -14.30 63.92 12.19
CA GLN A 356 -13.86 64.96 13.13
C GLN A 356 -14.53 64.81 14.51
N GLN A 357 -15.81 64.47 14.55
CA GLN A 357 -16.54 64.24 15.81
C GLN A 357 -15.99 63.03 16.58
N LYS A 358 -15.64 61.94 15.87
CA LYS A 358 -15.02 60.74 16.46
C LYS A 358 -13.60 61.01 16.96
N GLU A 359 -12.81 61.81 16.22
CA GLU A 359 -11.46 62.20 16.61
C GLU A 359 -11.45 63.11 17.85
N ASN A 360 -12.38 64.05 17.94
CA ASN A 360 -12.56 64.89 19.13
C ASN A 360 -13.00 64.08 20.35
N TYR A 361 -13.88 63.08 20.17
CA TYR A 361 -14.31 62.18 21.25
C TYR A 361 -13.16 61.31 21.78
N LEU A 362 -12.30 60.79 20.90
CA LEU A 362 -11.09 60.03 21.28
C LEU A 362 -10.07 60.91 22.02
N LYS A 363 -9.86 62.15 21.60
CA LYS A 363 -8.97 63.11 22.29
C LYS A 363 -9.49 63.45 23.69
N LEU A 364 -10.80 63.60 23.87
CA LEU A 364 -11.44 63.82 25.17
C LEU A 364 -11.27 62.61 26.11
N GLN A 365 -11.43 61.38 25.60
CA GLN A 365 -11.21 60.16 26.37
C GLN A 365 -9.73 59.96 26.77
N GLN A 366 -8.77 60.32 25.91
CA GLN A 366 -7.34 60.29 26.24
C GLN A 366 -6.96 61.34 27.30
N GLN A 367 -7.59 62.52 27.28
CA GLN A 367 -7.40 63.54 28.30
C GLN A 367 -7.97 63.12 29.66
N GLN A 368 -9.14 62.45 29.68
CA GLN A 368 -9.73 61.91 30.91
C GLN A 368 -8.88 60.79 31.52
N LYS A 369 -8.30 59.89 30.71
CA LYS A 369 -7.36 58.84 31.19
C LYS A 369 -6.09 59.38 31.84
N HIS A 370 -5.62 60.57 31.46
CA HIS A 370 -4.46 61.20 32.10
C HIS A 370 -4.81 61.91 33.41
N GLN A 371 -6.10 62.23 33.66
CA GLN A 371 -6.55 62.89 34.88
C GLN A 371 -6.97 61.92 36.00
N GLU A 372 -7.24 60.65 35.70
CA GLU A 372 -7.66 59.63 36.68
C GLU A 372 -6.52 58.74 37.20
N ILE A 373 -5.24 59.11 37.04
CA ILE A 373 -4.12 58.37 37.65
C ILE A 373 -3.87 58.91 39.07
N PRO A 374 -4.35 58.28 40.16
CA PRO A 374 -3.80 58.55 41.48
C PRO A 374 -2.35 58.05 41.51
N VAL A 375 -1.50 58.82 42.18
CA VAL A 375 -0.07 58.58 42.40
C VAL A 375 0.15 57.30 43.23
N ASN A 376 -0.10 56.11 42.69
CA ASN A 376 0.51 54.82 43.08
C ASN A 376 0.00 53.62 42.23
N VAL A 377 0.39 53.47 40.96
CA VAL A 377 0.29 52.19 40.23
C VAL A 377 1.46 52.08 39.24
N PRO A 378 2.24 50.98 39.23
CA PRO A 378 3.41 50.85 38.36
C PRO A 378 3.03 50.66 36.88
N LEU A 379 3.88 51.19 36.00
CA LEU A 379 3.81 51.13 34.54
C LEU A 379 3.62 49.68 34.01
N PHE A 380 2.41 49.29 33.64
CA PHE A 380 2.15 48.07 32.88
C PHE A 380 0.90 48.19 31.97
N CYS A 381 0.78 49.26 31.17
CA CYS A 381 -0.01 49.21 29.91
C CYS A 381 0.91 49.45 28.68
N LYS A 382 2.16 48.96 28.74
CA LYS A 382 3.07 48.78 27.61
C LYS A 382 3.65 47.37 27.66
N ASN A 383 2.98 46.44 27.01
CA ASN A 383 3.55 45.28 26.31
C ASN A 383 2.43 44.58 25.55
#